data_AF-A0A235H540-F1
#
_entry.id   AF-A0A235H540-F1
#
_cell.length_a   1.000
_cell.length_b   1.000
_cell.length_c   1.000
_cell.angle_alpha   90.00
_cell.angle_beta   90.00
_cell.angle_gamma   90.00
#
_symmetry.space_group_name_H-M   'P 1'
#
loop_
_entity.id
_entity.type
_entity.pdbx_description
1 polymer ?
#
loop_
_entity_poly.entity_id
_entity_poly.type
_entity_poly.pdbx_seq_one_letter_code
_entity_poly.pdbx_strand_id
1 'polypeptide(L)'
;MVLEGGRIRPALASDPPARIVGVVGANPTIVGDAAWNCWAGKYRRDDYGGLLTEEYELVEWQETVPAADPGAPPDIRPHRCPADAIPEDTAVPPEARRTVQRRPILNPAFDPARPYRPRAERPEWTIVGLMGKLRVRQGQPTGDRWMKLCTVSPTVEEWLVR
;
A
#
# COMPACT_ATOMS: atom_id res chain seq x y z
N MET A 1 16.35 6.76 16.44
CA MET A 1 16.96 5.82 15.47
C MET A 1 17.70 6.60 14.39
N VAL A 2 18.60 5.97 13.65
CA VAL A 2 19.29 6.59 12.49
C VAL A 2 19.21 5.69 11.26
N LEU A 3 19.49 6.26 10.08
CA LEU A 3 19.56 5.52 8.82
C LEU A 3 21.00 5.12 8.48
N GLU A 4 21.17 3.89 8.02
CA GLU A 4 22.44 3.30 7.57
C GLU A 4 22.17 2.27 6.46
N GLY A 5 22.80 2.43 5.30
CA GLY A 5 22.65 1.50 4.18
C GLY A 5 21.19 1.28 3.71
N GLY A 6 20.34 2.31 3.82
CA GLY A 6 18.91 2.22 3.47
C GLY A 6 18.05 1.48 4.50
N ARG A 7 18.60 1.13 5.66
CA ARG A 7 17.89 0.50 6.78
C ARG A 7 17.96 1.38 8.02
N ILE A 8 17.15 1.05 9.01
CA ILE A 8 17.20 1.68 10.33
C ILE A 8 18.13 0.91 11.26
N ARG A 9 18.76 1.62 12.19
CA ARG A 9 19.40 1.03 13.37
C ARG A 9 19.14 1.88 14.62
N PRO A 10 19.29 1.31 15.84
CA PRO A 10 19.26 2.09 17.07
C PRO A 10 20.25 3.28 17.01
N ALA A 11 19.84 4.41 17.59
CA ALA A 11 20.73 5.56 17.71
C ALA A 11 21.69 5.34 18.88
N LEU A 12 22.96 5.63 18.66
CA LEU A 12 24.03 5.59 19.66
C LEU A 12 24.31 6.99 20.19
N ALA A 13 24.92 7.08 21.37
CA ALA A 13 25.33 8.37 21.94
C ALA A 13 26.39 9.11 21.08
N SER A 14 27.12 8.38 20.23
CA SER A 14 28.08 8.92 19.28
C SER A 14 27.45 9.39 17.96
N ASP A 15 26.18 9.06 17.69
CA ASP A 15 25.52 9.53 16.48
C ASP A 15 25.23 11.04 16.60
N PRO A 16 25.54 11.85 15.57
CA PRO A 16 25.16 13.25 15.54
C PRO A 16 23.63 13.40 15.68
N PRO A 17 23.12 14.32 16.53
CA PRO A 17 21.69 14.53 16.70
C PRO A 17 20.92 14.77 15.40
N ALA A 18 21.53 15.47 14.43
CA ALA A 18 20.96 15.71 13.11
C ALA A 18 20.68 14.44 12.28
N ARG A 19 21.30 13.29 12.63
CA ARG A 19 21.03 11.98 11.99
C ARG A 19 19.88 11.22 12.63
N ILE A 20 19.34 11.70 13.76
CA ILE A 20 18.26 11.03 14.48
C ILE A 20 16.93 11.42 13.84
N VAL A 21 16.36 10.48 13.10
CA VAL A 21 15.21 10.74 12.21
C VAL A 21 13.85 10.38 12.82
N GLY A 22 13.81 9.61 13.91
CA GLY A 22 12.53 9.16 14.46
C GLY A 22 12.64 8.15 15.59
N VAL A 23 11.47 7.67 16.02
CA VAL A 23 11.28 6.73 17.14
C VAL A 23 10.62 5.45 16.64
N VAL A 24 11.17 4.30 17.00
CA VAL A 24 10.61 2.99 16.65
C VAL A 24 9.46 2.65 17.60
N GLY A 25 8.40 2.00 17.09
CA GLY A 25 7.29 1.52 17.91
C GLY A 25 6.36 2.65 18.38
N ALA A 26 6.18 3.68 17.55
CA ALA A 26 5.21 4.73 17.80
C ALA A 26 3.76 4.17 17.79
N ASN A 27 2.82 4.95 18.34
CA ASN A 27 1.37 4.72 18.20
C ASN A 27 0.82 5.69 17.14
N PRO A 28 0.95 5.37 15.84
CA PRO A 28 0.62 6.30 14.78
C PRO A 28 -0.89 6.46 14.58
N THR A 29 -1.33 7.65 14.20
CA THR A 29 -2.65 7.87 13.61
C THR A 29 -2.66 7.55 12.11
N ILE A 30 -1.54 7.81 11.42
CA ILE A 30 -1.38 7.58 9.98
C ILE A 30 -0.11 6.76 9.77
N VAL A 31 -0.22 5.66 9.01
CA VAL A 31 0.91 4.82 8.61
C VAL A 31 1.04 4.88 7.09
N GLY A 32 2.15 5.44 6.61
CA GLY A 32 2.53 5.40 5.20
C GLY A 32 3.22 4.09 4.83
N ASP A 33 3.19 3.74 3.54
CA ASP A 33 3.97 2.65 2.95
C ASP A 33 3.81 1.28 3.66
N ALA A 34 2.61 1.01 4.18
CA ALA A 34 2.30 -0.24 4.87
C ALA A 34 2.22 -1.46 3.93
N ALA A 35 1.97 -1.21 2.63
CA ALA A 35 1.66 -2.23 1.62
C ALA A 35 0.71 -3.31 2.17
N TRP A 36 -0.40 -2.88 2.77
CA TRP A 36 -1.23 -3.74 3.61
C TRP A 36 -1.96 -4.87 2.87
N ASN A 37 -2.41 -4.66 1.64
CA ASN A 37 -3.30 -5.58 0.92
C ASN A 37 -2.79 -6.01 -0.46
N CYS A 38 -1.59 -5.61 -0.85
CA CYS A 38 -1.04 -5.94 -2.16
C CYS A 38 0.47 -6.13 -2.12
N TRP A 39 0.95 -7.01 -3.00
CA TRP A 39 2.37 -7.28 -3.17
C TRP A 39 3.12 -5.98 -3.47
N ALA A 40 4.09 -5.66 -2.62
CA ALA A 40 4.95 -4.51 -2.82
C ALA A 40 5.69 -4.67 -4.17
N GLY A 41 5.37 -3.80 -5.13
CA GLY A 41 5.91 -3.89 -6.50
C GLY A 41 5.05 -4.68 -7.49
N LYS A 42 3.76 -4.96 -7.19
CA LYS A 42 2.84 -5.63 -8.12
C LYS A 42 2.75 -4.93 -9.48
N TYR A 43 2.67 -3.61 -9.46
CA TYR A 43 2.59 -2.78 -10.65
C TYR A 43 3.90 -2.03 -10.87
N ARG A 44 4.24 -1.80 -12.14
CA ARG A 44 5.40 -0.99 -12.51
C ARG A 44 5.19 0.46 -12.10
N ARG A 45 6.29 1.11 -11.72
CA ARG A 45 6.30 2.50 -11.32
C ARG A 45 7.41 3.26 -12.05
N ASP A 46 7.22 4.56 -12.19
CA ASP A 46 8.28 5.49 -12.62
C ASP A 46 9.25 5.80 -11.47
N ASP A 47 10.27 6.61 -11.77
CA ASP A 47 11.32 7.00 -10.81
C ASP A 47 10.81 7.83 -9.63
N TYR A 48 9.60 8.41 -9.74
CA TYR A 48 8.94 9.16 -8.68
C TYR A 48 7.95 8.30 -7.87
N GLY A 49 7.80 7.02 -8.22
CA GLY A 49 6.89 6.08 -7.58
C GLY A 49 5.44 6.14 -8.11
N GLY A 50 5.18 6.91 -9.17
CA GLY A 50 3.90 6.95 -9.88
C GLY A 50 3.64 5.64 -10.62
N LEU A 51 2.38 5.20 -10.70
CA LEU A 51 2.02 3.97 -11.41
C LEU A 51 2.12 4.18 -12.93
N LEU A 52 2.87 3.32 -13.60
CA LEU A 52 2.82 3.24 -15.06
C LEU A 52 1.51 2.56 -15.46
N THR A 53 0.81 3.14 -16.44
CA THR A 53 -0.49 2.67 -16.90
C THR A 53 -0.48 2.47 -18.40
N GLU A 54 -1.24 1.49 -18.87
CA GLU A 54 -1.48 1.22 -20.28
C GLU A 54 -2.96 1.42 -20.60
N GLU A 55 -3.24 1.74 -21.85
CA GLU A 55 -4.60 1.77 -22.38
C GLU A 55 -5.02 0.34 -22.75
N TYR A 56 -6.26 0.00 -22.42
CA TYR A 56 -6.86 -1.27 -22.79
C TYR A 56 -8.32 -1.05 -23.23
N GLU A 57 -8.79 -1.91 -24.14
CA GLU A 57 -10.18 -1.94 -24.55
C GLU A 57 -10.99 -2.74 -23.52
N LEU A 58 -12.03 -2.10 -22.99
CA LEU A 58 -13.03 -2.73 -22.13
C LEU A 58 -14.29 -3.00 -22.95
N VAL A 59 -14.76 -4.24 -22.89
CA VAL A 59 -15.99 -4.70 -23.56
C VAL A 59 -17.08 -4.89 -22.51
N GLU A 60 -18.23 -4.28 -22.76
CA GLU A 60 -19.41 -4.31 -21.89
C GLU A 60 -20.64 -4.79 -22.69
N TRP A 61 -21.34 -5.82 -22.20
CA TRP A 61 -22.59 -6.29 -22.78
C TRP A 61 -23.54 -6.85 -21.72
N GLN A 62 -24.77 -7.15 -22.11
CA GLN A 62 -25.75 -7.80 -21.24
C GLN A 62 -26.24 -9.07 -21.91
N GLU A 63 -26.29 -10.15 -21.14
CA GLU A 63 -26.84 -11.43 -21.56
C GLU A 63 -28.21 -11.62 -20.90
N THR A 64 -29.23 -11.86 -21.72
CA THR A 64 -30.58 -12.15 -21.23
C THR A 64 -30.77 -13.66 -21.17
N VAL A 65 -30.82 -14.20 -19.96
CA VAL A 65 -31.02 -15.63 -19.71
C VAL A 65 -32.50 -15.87 -19.41
N PRO A 66 -33.19 -16.77 -20.13
CA PRO A 66 -34.57 -17.13 -19.82
C PRO A 66 -34.69 -17.65 -18.38
N ALA A 67 -35.74 -17.24 -17.68
CA ALA A 67 -35.99 -17.75 -16.34
C ALA A 67 -36.24 -19.27 -16.38
N ALA A 68 -35.76 -19.98 -15.35
CA ALA A 68 -35.98 -21.42 -15.22
C ALA A 68 -37.47 -21.76 -15.06
N ASP A 69 -38.24 -20.87 -14.44
CA ASP A 69 -39.67 -21.03 -14.22
C ASP A 69 -40.49 -20.35 -15.34
N PRO A 70 -41.44 -21.06 -15.98
CA PRO A 70 -42.35 -20.46 -16.95
C PRO A 70 -43.20 -19.35 -16.30
N GLY A 71 -42.96 -18.10 -16.69
CA GLY A 71 -43.69 -16.91 -16.21
C GLY A 71 -42.89 -15.97 -15.31
N ALA A 72 -41.67 -16.33 -14.91
CA ALA A 72 -40.74 -15.42 -14.24
C ALA A 72 -40.05 -14.48 -15.27
N PRO A 73 -39.70 -13.24 -14.87
CA PRO A 73 -38.96 -12.33 -15.74
C PRO A 73 -37.57 -12.91 -16.07
N PRO A 74 -37.04 -12.68 -17.29
CA PRO A 74 -35.71 -13.16 -17.65
C PRO A 74 -34.64 -12.50 -16.77
N ASP A 75 -33.56 -13.24 -16.53
CA ASP A 75 -32.39 -12.78 -15.80
C ASP A 75 -31.48 -11.99 -16.74
N ILE A 76 -31.03 -10.80 -16.32
CA ILE A 76 -30.13 -9.94 -17.11
C ILE A 76 -28.77 -9.96 -16.44
N ARG A 77 -27.79 -10.56 -17.11
CA ARG A 77 -26.42 -10.71 -16.62
C ARG A 77 -25.51 -9.69 -17.29
N PRO A 78 -25.07 -8.64 -16.59
CA PRO A 78 -24.11 -7.69 -17.13
C PRO A 78 -22.71 -8.32 -17.15
N HIS A 79 -22.05 -8.22 -18.29
CA HIS A 79 -20.68 -8.65 -18.50
C HIS A 79 -19.79 -7.42 -18.74
N ARG A 80 -18.65 -7.38 -18.03
CA ARG A 80 -17.67 -6.28 -18.12
C ARG A 80 -16.27 -6.86 -17.98
N CYS A 81 -15.54 -6.96 -19.08
CA CYS A 81 -14.20 -7.53 -19.09
C CYS A 81 -13.27 -6.82 -20.07
N PRO A 82 -11.95 -6.82 -19.79
CA PRO A 82 -10.94 -6.42 -20.77
C PRO A 82 -11.05 -7.29 -22.04
N ALA A 83 -10.92 -6.69 -23.22
CA ALA A 83 -10.98 -7.39 -24.50
C ALA A 83 -9.93 -8.50 -24.63
N ASP A 84 -8.77 -8.32 -24.00
CA ASP A 84 -7.65 -9.26 -23.98
C ASP A 84 -7.82 -10.40 -22.95
N ALA A 85 -8.84 -10.33 -22.11
CA ALA A 85 -9.11 -11.31 -21.05
C ALA A 85 -10.45 -12.05 -21.24
N ILE A 86 -11.07 -11.92 -22.42
CA ILE A 86 -12.29 -12.65 -22.77
C ILE A 86 -11.93 -14.11 -23.04
N PRO A 87 -12.51 -15.10 -22.32
CA PRO A 87 -12.30 -16.50 -22.64
C PRO A 87 -12.74 -16.81 -24.07
N GLU A 88 -11.98 -17.63 -24.80
CA GLU A 88 -12.27 -17.96 -26.21
C GLU A 88 -13.69 -18.53 -26.42
N ASP A 89 -14.21 -19.25 -25.43
CA ASP A 89 -15.55 -19.85 -25.46
C ASP A 89 -16.70 -18.84 -25.18
N THR A 90 -16.39 -17.56 -24.95
CA THR A 90 -17.39 -16.53 -24.62
C THR A 90 -17.94 -15.88 -25.88
N ALA A 91 -19.22 -16.09 -26.16
CA ALA A 91 -19.91 -15.41 -27.25
C ALA A 91 -20.18 -13.94 -26.88
N VAL A 92 -19.38 -13.03 -27.43
CA VAL A 92 -19.57 -11.58 -27.28
C VAL A 92 -20.54 -11.08 -28.36
N PRO A 93 -21.65 -10.41 -28.00
CA PRO A 93 -22.61 -9.90 -28.98
C PRO A 93 -22.02 -8.73 -29.79
N PRO A 94 -22.43 -8.55 -31.06
CA PRO A 94 -21.91 -7.49 -31.93
C PRO A 94 -22.27 -6.08 -31.44
N GLU A 95 -23.35 -5.92 -30.68
CA GLU A 95 -23.76 -4.67 -30.03
C GLU A 95 -23.00 -4.35 -28.73
N ALA A 96 -22.03 -5.18 -28.35
CA ALA A 96 -21.22 -4.93 -27.16
C ALA A 96 -20.52 -3.57 -27.23
N ARG A 97 -20.63 -2.81 -26.14
CA ARG A 97 -20.01 -1.49 -26.02
C ARG A 97 -18.52 -1.65 -25.76
N ARG A 98 -17.70 -0.97 -26.58
CA ARG A 98 -16.24 -0.92 -26.41
C ARG A 98 -15.82 0.46 -25.93
N THR A 99 -15.03 0.52 -24.87
CA THR A 99 -14.48 1.77 -24.33
C THR A 99 -13.00 1.62 -24.02
N VAL A 100 -12.22 2.67 -24.26
CA VAL A 100 -10.80 2.69 -23.86
C VAL A 100 -10.70 3.17 -22.42
N GLN A 101 -10.00 2.38 -21.59
CA GLN A 101 -9.70 2.71 -20.21
C GLN A 101 -8.20 2.54 -19.92
N ARG A 102 -7.75 3.07 -18.78
CA ARG A 102 -6.37 2.92 -18.32
C ARG A 102 -6.30 1.92 -17.18
N ARG A 103 -5.34 1.00 -17.23
CA ARG A 103 -5.04 0.07 -16.13
C ARG A 103 -3.56 0.12 -15.75
N PRO A 104 -3.18 -0.18 -14.50
CA PRO A 104 -1.77 -0.27 -14.11
C PRO A 104 -1.06 -1.43 -14.80
N ILE A 105 0.17 -1.20 -15.24
CA ILE A 105 1.00 -2.22 -15.90
C ILE A 105 1.55 -3.18 -14.85
N LEU A 106 1.36 -4.49 -15.06
CA LEU A 106 1.88 -5.52 -14.17
C LEU A 106 3.41 -5.62 -14.25
N ASN A 107 4.05 -5.82 -13.10
CA ASN A 107 5.47 -6.11 -13.03
C ASN A 107 5.72 -7.57 -13.48
N PRO A 108 6.61 -7.85 -14.46
CA PRO A 108 6.94 -9.21 -14.87
C PRO A 108 7.48 -10.09 -13.74
N ALA A 109 8.07 -9.48 -12.70
CA ALA A 109 8.54 -10.19 -11.53
C ALA A 109 7.42 -10.54 -10.52
N PHE A 110 6.18 -10.08 -10.76
CA PHE A 110 5.04 -10.44 -9.92
C PHE A 110 4.61 -11.88 -10.19
N ASP A 111 4.59 -12.66 -9.13
CA ASP A 111 4.09 -14.04 -9.14
C ASP A 111 2.74 -14.10 -8.39
N PRO A 112 1.62 -14.35 -9.10
CA PRO A 112 0.30 -14.44 -8.49
C PRO A 112 0.11 -15.69 -7.61
N ALA A 113 0.91 -16.74 -7.80
CA ALA A 113 0.81 -17.96 -7.00
C ALA A 113 1.48 -17.82 -5.63
N ARG A 114 2.38 -16.84 -5.47
CA ARG A 114 3.08 -16.59 -4.22
C ARG A 114 2.19 -15.82 -3.23
N PRO A 115 1.91 -16.36 -2.03
CA PRO A 115 1.13 -15.64 -1.03
C PRO A 115 1.89 -14.40 -0.57
N TYR A 116 1.17 -13.28 -0.46
CA TYR A 116 1.73 -12.03 0.02
C TYR A 116 1.64 -11.94 1.54
N ARG A 117 2.78 -11.65 2.19
CA ARG A 117 2.84 -11.31 3.63
C ARG A 117 3.00 -9.81 3.80
N PRO A 118 2.01 -9.08 4.36
CA PRO A 118 2.06 -7.65 4.58
C PRO A 118 3.24 -7.24 5.46
N ARG A 119 3.72 -5.99 5.30
CA ARG A 119 4.90 -5.50 6.06
C ARG A 119 4.70 -5.57 7.57
N ALA A 120 3.49 -5.30 8.04
CA ALA A 120 3.13 -5.33 9.45
C ALA A 120 3.35 -6.72 10.10
N GLU A 121 3.30 -7.79 9.30
CA GLU A 121 3.51 -9.15 9.78
C GLU A 121 4.96 -9.61 9.68
N ARG A 122 5.86 -8.81 9.09
CA ARG A 122 7.25 -9.19 8.81
C ARG A 122 8.20 -8.60 9.85
N PRO A 123 9.08 -9.41 10.48
CA PRO A 123 9.92 -8.95 11.58
C PRO A 123 10.99 -7.92 11.18
N GLU A 124 11.39 -7.90 9.91
CA GLU A 124 12.35 -6.92 9.38
C GLU A 124 11.75 -5.51 9.18
N TRP A 125 10.44 -5.36 9.39
CA TRP A 125 9.74 -4.08 9.30
C TRP A 125 9.24 -3.62 10.66
N THR A 126 9.30 -2.31 10.87
CA THR A 126 8.73 -1.68 12.07
C THR A 126 8.19 -0.29 11.74
N ILE A 127 7.24 0.15 12.55
CA ILE A 127 6.66 1.48 12.43
C ILE A 127 7.61 2.49 13.05
N VAL A 128 7.80 3.60 12.33
CA VAL A 128 8.64 4.72 12.75
C VAL A 128 7.78 5.96 12.88
N GLY A 129 7.80 6.55 14.08
CA GLY A 129 7.29 7.90 14.29
C GLY A 129 8.28 8.93 13.74
N LEU A 130 7.87 9.65 12.70
CA LEU A 130 8.67 10.69 12.04
C LEU A 130 8.28 12.11 12.47
N MET A 131 7.04 12.29 12.95
CA MET A 131 6.52 13.59 13.34
C MET A 131 5.41 13.45 14.40
N GLY A 132 5.13 14.56 15.10
CA GLY A 132 4.10 14.63 16.13
C GLY A 132 4.62 14.35 17.52
N LYS A 133 3.72 13.97 18.43
CA LYS A 133 4.04 13.66 19.83
C LYS A 133 4.47 12.21 19.96
N LEU A 134 5.74 12.00 20.31
CA LEU A 134 6.35 10.68 20.41
C LEU A 134 6.90 10.45 21.83
N ARG A 135 6.82 9.20 22.28
CA ARG A 135 7.36 8.79 23.57
C ARG A 135 8.72 8.13 23.39
N VAL A 136 9.69 8.58 24.18
CA VAL A 136 11.08 8.14 24.13
C VAL A 136 11.49 7.68 25.52
N ARG A 137 12.34 6.66 25.62
CA ARG A 137 12.88 6.26 26.93
C ARG A 137 13.86 7.31 27.43
N GLN A 138 13.81 7.61 28.72
CA GLN A 138 14.71 8.59 29.32
C GLN A 138 16.18 8.24 29.05
N GLY A 139 16.97 9.24 28.67
CA GLY A 139 18.40 9.10 28.38
C GLY A 139 18.75 8.56 26.98
N GLN A 140 17.75 8.29 26.13
CA GLN A 140 18.03 7.95 24.73
C GLN A 140 18.45 9.18 23.92
N PRO A 141 19.29 9.01 22.89
CA PRO A 141 19.63 10.10 21.97
C PRO A 141 18.38 10.66 21.27
N THR A 142 18.26 11.99 21.23
CA THR A 142 17.17 12.73 20.57
C THR A 142 17.71 13.67 19.49
N GLY A 143 16.86 14.02 18.52
CA GLY A 143 17.23 14.93 17.44
C GLY A 143 17.40 16.38 17.92
N ASP A 144 18.21 17.14 17.20
CA ASP A 144 18.53 18.55 17.48
C ASP A 144 17.30 19.47 17.46
N ARG A 145 16.31 19.17 16.61
CA ARG A 145 15.07 19.97 16.46
C ARG A 145 13.90 19.50 17.31
N TRP A 146 14.11 18.47 18.13
CA TRP A 146 13.04 17.88 18.94
C TRP A 146 12.81 18.72 20.19
N MET A 147 11.55 18.89 20.59
CA MET A 147 11.19 19.67 21.76
C MET A 147 10.62 18.76 22.83
N LYS A 148 11.28 18.65 23.98
CA LYS A 148 10.76 17.92 25.12
C LYS A 148 9.50 18.63 25.63
N LEU A 149 8.39 17.89 25.72
CA LEU A 149 7.12 18.41 26.21
C LEU A 149 7.00 18.18 27.72
N CYS A 150 7.15 16.92 28.16
CA CYS A 150 7.07 16.56 29.56
C CYS A 150 7.78 15.23 29.86
N THR A 151 8.02 14.98 31.15
CA THR A 151 8.35 13.65 31.64
C THR A 151 7.04 12.94 31.98
N VAL A 152 6.74 11.82 31.29
CA VAL A 152 5.49 11.07 31.48
C VAL A 152 5.60 10.11 32.67
N SER A 153 6.77 9.52 32.84
CA SER A 153 7.10 8.62 33.95
C SER A 153 8.60 8.68 34.24
N PRO A 154 9.10 8.05 35.33
CA PRO A 154 10.53 8.00 35.61
C PRO A 154 11.39 7.36 34.51
N THR A 155 10.79 6.70 33.52
CA THR A 155 11.50 6.02 32.43
C THR A 155 11.12 6.52 31.04
N VAL A 156 10.12 7.41 30.93
CA VAL A 156 9.55 7.84 29.64
C VAL A 156 9.36 9.35 29.59
N GLU A 157 9.80 9.93 28.48
CA GLU A 157 9.64 11.33 28.14
C GLU A 157 8.78 11.47 26.89
N GLU A 158 8.01 12.55 26.79
CA GLU A 158 7.25 12.90 25.60
C GLU A 158 7.90 14.07 24.87
N TRP A 159 8.04 13.93 23.56
CA TRP A 159 8.75 14.85 22.67
C TRP A 159 7.89 15.21 21.48
N LEU A 160 7.96 16.46 21.03
CA LEU A 160 7.41 16.92 19.77
C LEU A 160 8.49 16.89 18.69
N VAL A 161 8.23 16.13 17.63
CA VAL A 161 9.06 16.05 16.41
C VAL A 161 8.39 16.81 15.27
N ARG A 162 9.12 17.73 14.64
CA ARG A 162 8.64 18.65 13.60
C ARG A 162 9.70 18.94 12.55
#